data_AF-A0A7J8FIS2-F1
#
_entry.id   AF-A0A7J8FIS2-F1
#
_cell.length_a   1.000
_cell.length_b   1.000
_cell.length_c   1.000
_cell.angle_alpha   90.00
_cell.angle_beta   90.00
_cell.angle_gamma   90.00
#
_symmetry.space_group_name_H-M   'P 1'
#
loop_
_entity.id
_entity.type
_entity.pdbx_description
1 polymer ?
#
loop_
_entity_poly.entity_id
_entity_poly.type
_entity_poly.pdbx_seq_one_letter_code
_entity_poly.pdbx_strand_id
1 'polypeptide(L)'
;MDFLVLFLFYLALVLIGAVMICICSKTHRLKGLVRGGAQIFSYIIPGCLQRAILRLLHYLFHTRNHTFVILHLTLQGMVYAEYTWEIFGYCRALEFSLYSLSLPYLLLIVNLFFFSLSCVTDPGTITKANELLFLQVYEFDEVMFPKNARCSTCDLRKPARSKHCSVCNRCVHRFDHHCVWVNNCIGAWNTRYFLIYLLTLTASAAAVATVSTVFLVQLVMVSDLYLETYVDDHGHFQVIDTVFLVQRLNSLQELQLLEIMCNYFQEQTKDSVRQIIFSSLFSPQGNKADDSRMSLLGKLVSMAVAVCRVPVLECAASWLQRTPVVYCVRLARALVDDYCCLVPGSVQTLKQIFSASPRFCCQFITSVTALYDLSSDDLIPPLDLLEMIVTWIFEDPRLILITFLNTPIAANLPIGFLELTPLTGLIRWCVKAPLAYKRKKKPSLSNGHVTSKAAQDSGGMDRDSHLLYSKLHLSILQVLMMLQVHLTEKNLYGRLGLILFDHMVPLVEEINRLADELNPLNASQEIELSLDRLAQALQVAMASGALLCTRGG
;
A
#
# COMPACT_ATOMS: atom_id res chain seq x y z
N MET A 1 -2.34 16.14 5.07
CA MET A 1 -1.34 16.63 6.04
C MET A 1 -0.06 15.88 5.72
N ASP A 2 0.90 16.57 5.09
CA ASP A 2 2.11 15.98 4.52
C ASP A 2 2.95 15.29 5.58
N PHE A 3 3.59 14.16 5.26
CA PHE A 3 4.47 13.45 6.20
C PHE A 3 5.56 14.37 6.76
N LEU A 4 6.12 15.27 5.94
CA LEU A 4 7.07 16.28 6.40
C LEU A 4 6.43 17.28 7.36
N VAL A 5 5.22 17.75 7.08
CA VAL A 5 4.48 18.62 8.01
C VAL A 5 4.15 17.87 9.28
N LEU A 6 3.74 16.61 9.20
CA LEU A 6 3.44 15.77 10.35
C LEU A 6 4.70 15.42 11.16
N PHE A 7 5.83 15.21 10.50
CA PHE A 7 7.13 14.92 11.09
C PHE A 7 7.75 16.17 11.71
N LEU A 8 7.70 17.32 11.02
CA LEU A 8 8.12 18.61 11.57
C LEU A 8 7.19 19.04 12.70
N PHE A 9 5.88 18.77 12.59
CA PHE A 9 4.91 19.01 13.65
C PHE A 9 5.12 18.06 14.82
N TYR A 10 5.46 16.79 14.57
CA TYR A 10 5.81 15.80 15.59
C TYR A 10 7.13 16.16 16.28
N LEU A 11 8.17 16.49 15.51
CA LEU A 11 9.47 16.95 16.00
C LEU A 11 9.30 18.26 16.77
N ALA A 12 8.51 19.20 16.27
CA ALA A 12 8.16 20.42 16.99
C ALA A 12 7.36 20.12 18.25
N LEU A 13 6.39 19.20 18.25
CA LEU A 13 5.65 18.77 19.44
C LEU A 13 6.54 18.07 20.47
N VAL A 14 7.50 17.26 20.02
CA VAL A 14 8.45 16.57 20.89
C VAL A 14 9.47 17.56 21.45
N LEU A 15 9.96 18.51 20.65
CA LEU A 15 10.88 19.57 21.10
C LEU A 15 10.17 20.57 22.00
N ILE A 16 8.96 21.01 21.67
CA ILE A 16 8.09 21.83 22.52
C ILE A 16 7.74 21.05 23.78
N GLY A 17 7.42 19.76 23.68
CA GLY A 17 7.18 18.89 24.83
C GLY A 17 8.39 18.77 25.74
N ALA A 18 9.58 18.58 25.18
CA ALA A 18 10.85 18.52 25.91
C ALA A 18 11.21 19.87 26.55
N VAL A 19 11.03 20.98 25.83
CA VAL A 19 11.23 22.35 26.33
C VAL A 19 10.19 22.66 27.42
N MET A 20 8.94 22.29 27.25
CA MET A 20 7.87 22.45 28.23
C MET A 20 8.12 21.59 29.46
N ILE A 21 8.61 20.35 29.33
CA ILE A 21 9.03 19.50 30.45
C ILE A 21 10.22 20.13 31.18
N CYS A 22 11.20 20.69 30.45
CA CYS A 22 12.34 21.41 31.02
C CYS A 22 11.96 22.73 31.71
N ILE A 23 10.94 23.44 31.22
CA ILE A 23 10.41 24.67 31.83
C ILE A 23 9.50 24.33 33.02
N CYS A 24 8.68 23.28 32.91
CA CYS A 24 7.81 22.76 33.96
C CYS A 24 8.59 22.17 35.14
N SER A 25 9.75 21.55 34.88
CA SER A 25 10.63 21.07 35.94
C SER A 25 11.26 22.22 36.73
N LYS A 26 11.34 23.43 36.15
CA LYS A 26 11.92 24.64 36.76
C LYS A 26 10.91 25.63 37.33
N THR A 27 9.62 25.60 36.98
CA THR A 27 8.66 26.64 37.40
C THR A 27 7.39 26.09 38.06
N HIS A 28 7.18 26.48 39.32
CA HIS A 28 6.04 26.08 40.15
C HIS A 28 4.67 26.59 39.63
N ARG A 29 4.65 27.49 38.63
CA ARG A 29 3.44 28.14 38.09
C ARG A 29 2.64 27.31 37.08
N LEU A 30 3.23 26.32 36.39
CA LEU A 30 2.51 25.54 35.36
C LEU A 30 1.70 24.35 35.90
N LYS A 31 1.78 24.04 37.20
CA LYS A 31 0.86 23.08 37.84
C LYS A 31 -0.60 23.52 37.75
N GLY A 32 -0.88 24.83 37.64
CA GLY A 32 -2.23 25.38 37.48
C GLY A 32 -2.79 25.21 36.06
N LEU A 33 -1.96 25.37 35.01
CA LEU A 33 -2.40 25.27 33.62
C LEU A 33 -2.64 23.80 33.18
N VAL A 34 -1.77 22.88 33.64
CA VAL A 34 -1.97 21.43 33.46
C VAL A 34 -3.24 20.95 34.19
N ARG A 35 -3.59 21.58 35.32
CA ARG A 35 -4.83 21.29 36.06
C ARG A 35 -6.08 21.75 35.31
N GLY A 36 -6.01 22.86 34.56
CA GLY A 36 -7.08 23.32 33.67
C GLY A 36 -7.24 22.46 32.40
N GLY A 37 -6.14 22.03 31.78
CA GLY A 37 -6.19 21.09 30.65
C GLY A 37 -6.70 19.71 31.05
N ALA A 38 -6.32 19.22 32.24
CA ALA A 38 -6.84 17.97 32.79
C ALA A 38 -8.35 18.00 33.10
N GLN A 39 -8.93 19.17 33.40
CA GLN A 39 -10.38 19.33 33.56
C GLN A 39 -11.14 19.19 32.24
N ILE A 40 -10.59 19.67 31.12
CA ILE A 40 -11.21 19.54 29.79
C ILE A 40 -11.21 18.09 29.32
N PHE A 41 -10.09 17.36 29.49
CA PHE A 41 -10.02 15.94 29.15
C PHE A 41 -10.91 15.06 30.04
N SER A 42 -11.22 15.49 31.27
CA SER A 42 -12.11 14.76 32.19
C SER A 42 -13.59 14.72 31.77
N TYR A 43 -14.02 15.65 30.89
CA TYR A 43 -15.37 15.65 30.33
C TYR A 43 -15.52 14.70 29.13
N ILE A 44 -14.41 14.29 28.50
CA ILE A 44 -14.39 13.48 27.26
C ILE A 44 -14.00 12.03 27.54
N ILE A 45 -13.12 11.80 28.52
CA ILE A 45 -12.56 10.48 28.85
C ILE A 45 -13.26 9.94 30.10
N PRO A 46 -13.93 8.78 30.05
CA PRO A 46 -14.58 8.19 31.22
C PRO A 46 -13.62 8.06 32.41
N GLY A 47 -14.06 8.41 33.62
CA GLY A 47 -13.20 8.41 34.81
C GLY A 47 -12.57 7.04 35.13
N CYS A 48 -13.19 5.93 34.70
CA CYS A 48 -12.60 4.59 34.76
C CYS A 48 -11.37 4.45 33.85
N LEU A 49 -11.43 5.00 32.63
CA LEU A 49 -10.33 4.98 31.66
C LEU A 49 -9.19 5.88 32.12
N GLN A 50 -9.48 7.07 32.68
CA GLN A 50 -8.46 7.95 33.24
C GLN A 50 -7.70 7.27 34.40
N ARG A 51 -8.41 6.60 35.31
CA ARG A 51 -7.78 5.82 36.40
C ARG A 51 -6.99 4.63 35.88
N ALA A 52 -7.45 3.96 34.82
CA ALA A 52 -6.72 2.86 34.20
C ALA A 52 -5.41 3.36 33.54
N ILE A 53 -5.47 4.47 32.80
CA ILE A 53 -4.31 5.10 32.17
C ILE A 53 -3.30 5.56 33.24
N LEU A 54 -3.75 6.22 34.31
CA LEU A 54 -2.86 6.64 35.40
C LEU A 54 -2.18 5.45 36.08
N ARG A 55 -2.91 4.36 36.33
CA ARG A 55 -2.33 3.12 36.88
C ARG A 55 -1.32 2.50 35.94
N LEU A 56 -1.62 2.47 34.64
CA LEU A 56 -0.72 1.97 33.62
C LEU A 56 0.54 2.83 33.52
N LEU A 57 0.43 4.15 33.48
CA LEU A 57 1.57 5.06 33.46
C LEU A 57 2.43 4.90 34.72
N HIS A 58 1.80 4.80 35.90
CA HIS A 58 2.53 4.55 37.13
C HIS A 58 3.27 3.20 37.09
N TYR A 59 2.61 2.13 36.63
CA TYR A 59 3.24 0.83 36.42
C TYR A 59 4.44 0.94 35.46
N LEU A 60 4.24 1.55 34.29
CA LEU A 60 5.27 1.66 33.24
C LEU A 60 6.50 2.47 33.68
N PHE A 61 6.31 3.63 34.30
CA PHE A 61 7.40 4.59 34.58
C PHE A 61 7.94 4.55 36.01
N HIS A 62 7.14 4.12 36.99
CA HIS A 62 7.47 4.17 38.41
C HIS A 62 7.61 2.80 39.08
N THR A 63 7.44 1.71 38.32
CA THR A 63 7.73 0.35 38.82
C THR A 63 8.73 -0.35 37.90
N ARG A 64 9.48 -1.30 38.45
CA ARG A 64 10.45 -2.08 37.69
C ARG A 64 9.72 -3.09 36.80
N ASN A 65 9.83 -2.94 35.49
CA ASN A 65 9.21 -3.85 34.51
C ASN A 65 10.08 -3.91 33.24
N HIS A 66 9.96 -5.00 32.49
CA HIS A 66 10.75 -5.20 31.26
C HIS A 66 10.09 -4.62 30.01
N THR A 67 8.95 -3.93 30.12
CA THR A 67 8.16 -3.47 28.98
C THR A 67 8.96 -2.54 28.07
N PHE A 68 9.68 -1.56 28.64
CA PHE A 68 10.50 -0.64 27.84
C PHE A 68 11.74 -1.31 27.22
N VAL A 69 12.30 -2.33 27.86
CA VAL A 69 13.42 -3.13 27.30
C VAL A 69 12.94 -3.90 26.08
N ILE A 70 11.80 -4.60 26.19
CA ILE A 70 11.19 -5.34 25.08
C ILE A 70 10.84 -4.37 23.95
N LEU A 71 10.16 -3.26 24.27
CA LEU A 71 9.81 -2.22 23.30
C LEU A 71 11.05 -1.71 22.54
N HIS A 72 12.15 -1.43 23.25
CA HIS A 72 13.39 -0.97 22.64
C HIS A 72 13.95 -2.01 21.65
N LEU A 73 14.04 -3.27 22.06
CA LEU A 73 14.55 -4.36 21.22
C LEU A 73 13.65 -4.61 20.00
N THR A 74 12.33 -4.56 20.16
CA THR A 74 11.38 -4.70 19.05
C THR A 74 11.51 -3.54 18.06
N LEU A 75 11.58 -2.29 18.54
CA LEU A 75 11.78 -1.13 17.68
C LEU A 75 13.10 -1.21 16.90
N GLN A 76 14.18 -1.59 17.58
CA GLN A 76 15.48 -1.78 16.93
C GLN A 76 15.43 -2.91 15.89
N GLY A 77 14.78 -4.04 16.20
CA GLY A 77 14.58 -5.12 15.25
C GLY A 77 13.77 -4.70 14.01
N MET A 78 12.68 -3.94 14.20
CA MET A 78 11.86 -3.44 13.09
C MET A 78 12.66 -2.50 12.16
N VAL A 79 13.40 -1.54 12.71
CA VAL A 79 14.23 -0.62 11.91
C VAL A 79 15.25 -1.38 11.05
N TYR A 80 15.92 -2.38 11.63
CA TYR A 80 16.91 -3.16 10.89
C TYR A 80 16.29 -4.16 9.92
N ALA A 81 15.08 -4.68 10.20
CA ALA A 81 14.33 -5.49 9.25
C ALA A 81 13.93 -4.67 8.01
N GLU A 82 13.40 -3.46 8.23
CA GLU A 82 13.04 -2.52 7.15
C GLU A 82 14.27 -2.12 6.33
N TYR A 83 15.39 -1.76 6.99
CA TYR A 83 16.66 -1.49 6.30
C TYR A 83 17.13 -2.69 5.44
N THR A 84 16.97 -3.93 5.94
CA THR A 84 17.36 -5.13 5.20
C THR A 84 16.46 -5.37 3.98
N TRP A 85 15.15 -5.17 4.13
CA TRP A 85 14.17 -5.42 3.07
C TRP A 85 14.21 -4.34 1.98
N GLU A 86 14.23 -3.07 2.37
CA GLU A 86 14.06 -1.91 1.48
C GLU A 86 15.37 -1.31 0.96
N ILE A 87 16.49 -1.46 1.68
CA ILE A 87 17.75 -0.81 1.30
C ILE A 87 18.80 -1.83 0.87
N PHE A 88 18.99 -2.90 1.64
CA PHE A 88 20.08 -3.85 1.39
C PHE A 88 19.98 -4.53 0.02
N GLY A 89 18.79 -5.01 -0.36
CA GLY A 89 18.57 -5.68 -1.65
C GLY A 89 18.83 -4.79 -2.86
N TYR A 90 18.30 -3.55 -2.83
CA TYR A 90 18.45 -2.59 -3.93
C TYR A 90 19.88 -2.04 -4.03
N CYS A 91 20.52 -1.71 -2.91
CA CYS A 91 21.92 -1.27 -2.91
C CYS A 91 22.87 -2.35 -3.48
N ARG A 92 22.56 -3.64 -3.26
CA ARG A 92 23.31 -4.75 -3.87
C ARG A 92 23.13 -4.81 -5.39
N ALA A 93 21.95 -4.48 -5.90
CA ALA A 93 21.70 -4.39 -7.34
C ALA A 93 22.39 -3.17 -7.98
N LEU A 94 22.60 -2.10 -7.21
CA LEU A 94 23.35 -0.89 -7.60
C LEU A 94 24.87 -0.98 -7.28
N GLU A 95 25.40 -2.17 -7.04
CA GLU A 95 26.83 -2.44 -6.82
C GLU A 95 27.50 -1.68 -5.65
N PHE A 96 26.74 -1.33 -4.60
CA PHE A 96 27.33 -0.71 -3.41
C PHE A 96 28.33 -1.63 -2.70
N SER A 97 29.39 -1.04 -2.14
CA SER A 97 30.40 -1.76 -1.36
C SER A 97 29.79 -2.47 -0.15
N LEU A 98 30.13 -3.76 0.00
CA LEU A 98 29.72 -4.61 1.12
C LEU A 98 30.12 -4.05 2.50
N TYR A 99 31.22 -3.30 2.57
CA TYR A 99 31.67 -2.69 3.81
C TYR A 99 30.69 -1.61 4.30
N SER A 100 30.18 -0.78 3.40
CA SER A 100 29.21 0.27 3.74
C SER A 100 27.88 -0.32 4.18
N LEU A 101 27.45 -1.43 3.58
CA LEU A 101 26.20 -2.10 3.90
C LEU A 101 26.26 -2.91 5.22
N SER A 102 27.43 -3.43 5.57
CA SER A 102 27.64 -4.23 6.80
C SER A 102 27.92 -3.38 8.05
N LEU A 103 28.38 -2.14 7.90
CA LEU A 103 28.70 -1.23 9.01
C LEU A 103 27.51 -1.00 9.97
N PRO A 104 26.27 -0.73 9.53
CA PRO A 104 25.14 -0.57 10.44
C PRO A 104 24.87 -1.82 11.30
N TYR A 105 25.07 -3.02 10.75
CA TYR A 105 24.88 -4.28 11.50
C TYR A 105 26.01 -4.53 12.51
N LEU A 106 27.24 -4.17 12.17
CA LEU A 106 28.35 -4.22 13.13
C LEU A 106 28.08 -3.31 14.33
N LEU A 107 27.65 -2.08 14.06
CA LEU A 107 27.28 -1.12 15.11
C LEU A 107 26.10 -1.61 15.95
N LEU A 108 25.11 -2.28 15.33
CA LEU A 108 24.01 -2.93 16.05
C LEU A 108 24.50 -3.97 17.06
N ILE A 109 25.42 -4.85 16.65
CA ILE A 109 25.95 -5.91 17.53
C ILE A 109 26.65 -5.28 18.75
N VAL A 110 27.50 -4.28 18.50
CA VAL A 110 28.20 -3.56 19.58
C VAL A 110 27.19 -2.84 20.49
N ASN A 111 26.17 -2.21 19.91
CA ASN A 111 25.12 -1.53 20.65
C ASN A 111 24.35 -2.48 21.57
N LEU A 112 23.89 -3.63 21.06
CA LEU A 112 23.17 -4.65 21.82
C LEU A 112 24.01 -5.21 22.98
N PHE A 113 25.32 -5.36 22.77
CA PHE A 113 26.24 -5.78 23.82
C PHE A 113 26.31 -4.77 24.97
N PHE A 114 26.55 -3.48 24.68
CA PHE A 114 26.64 -2.45 25.72
C PHE A 114 25.28 -2.10 26.35
N PHE A 115 24.18 -2.22 25.60
CA PHE A 115 22.83 -2.16 26.12
C PHE A 115 22.62 -3.24 27.19
N SER A 116 22.95 -4.49 26.85
CA SER A 116 22.83 -5.63 27.76
C SER A 116 23.68 -5.45 29.02
N LEU A 117 24.92 -4.98 28.89
CA LEU A 117 25.78 -4.65 30.03
C LEU A 117 25.14 -3.58 30.92
N SER A 118 24.50 -2.55 30.34
CA SER A 118 23.81 -1.50 31.11
C SER A 118 22.61 -2.04 31.88
N CYS A 119 21.89 -3.02 31.32
CA CYS A 119 20.76 -3.69 31.97
C CYS A 119 21.18 -4.57 33.16
N VAL A 120 22.29 -5.31 33.05
CA VAL A 120 22.65 -6.36 34.02
C VAL A 120 23.74 -5.96 35.02
N THR A 121 24.59 -4.98 34.70
CA THR A 121 25.69 -4.57 35.58
C THR A 121 25.15 -3.86 36.81
N ASP A 122 25.71 -4.18 37.99
CA ASP A 122 25.41 -3.44 39.22
C ASP A 122 25.79 -1.95 39.07
N PRO A 123 24.88 -1.00 39.34
CA PRO A 123 25.17 0.42 39.23
C PRO A 123 26.12 0.97 40.31
N GLY A 124 26.54 0.15 41.28
CA GLY A 124 27.19 0.58 42.50
C GLY A 124 26.20 0.60 43.66
N THR A 125 25.53 -0.52 43.91
CA THR A 125 24.56 -0.64 45.01
C THR A 125 25.27 -0.54 46.36
N ILE A 126 24.79 0.36 47.21
CA ILE A 126 25.32 0.57 48.56
C ILE A 126 24.57 -0.37 49.52
N THR A 127 25.33 -1.09 50.32
CA THR A 127 24.88 -2.02 51.37
C THR A 127 25.57 -1.68 52.69
N LYS A 128 25.10 -2.26 53.79
CA LYS A 128 25.75 -2.10 55.10
C LYS A 128 27.22 -2.54 55.12
N ALA A 129 27.55 -3.55 54.31
CA ALA A 129 28.91 -4.09 54.25
C ALA A 129 29.90 -3.12 53.56
N ASN A 130 29.43 -2.29 52.63
CA ASN A 130 30.29 -1.41 51.84
C ASN A 130 30.04 0.10 52.08
N GLU A 131 29.11 0.48 52.97
CA GLU A 131 28.76 1.88 53.21
C GLU A 131 29.96 2.71 53.69
N LEU A 132 30.80 2.16 54.56
CA LEU A 132 31.99 2.85 55.08
C LEU A 132 33.03 3.13 53.99
N LEU A 133 33.20 2.21 53.05
CA LEU A 133 34.11 2.38 51.92
C LEU A 133 33.66 3.54 51.05
N PHE A 134 32.37 3.61 50.71
CA PHE A 134 31.85 4.67 49.85
C PHE A 134 31.82 6.05 50.52
N LEU A 135 31.72 6.14 51.85
CA LEU A 135 31.78 7.41 52.59
C LEU A 135 33.14 8.13 52.41
N GLN A 136 34.21 7.39 52.09
CA GLN A 136 35.55 7.95 51.91
C GLN A 136 35.87 8.33 50.46
N VAL A 137 35.03 7.91 49.49
CA VAL A 137 35.33 8.09 48.05
C VAL A 137 35.17 9.54 47.59
N TYR A 138 34.23 10.28 48.17
CA TYR A 138 33.95 11.67 47.81
C TYR A 138 33.88 12.53 49.07
N GLU A 139 34.47 13.72 49.01
CA GLU A 139 34.40 14.69 50.10
C GLU A 139 32.99 15.25 50.28
N PHE A 140 32.67 15.57 51.52
CA PHE A 140 31.42 16.23 51.90
C PHE A 140 31.61 17.73 51.91
N ASP A 141 30.76 18.45 51.19
CA ASP A 141 30.77 19.92 51.13
C ASP A 141 29.88 20.58 52.19
N GLU A 142 29.14 19.78 52.98
CA GLU A 142 28.17 20.22 54.00
C GLU A 142 27.03 21.11 53.48
N VAL A 143 26.94 21.35 52.17
CA VAL A 143 25.90 22.15 51.53
C VAL A 143 24.97 21.26 50.71
N MET A 144 25.52 20.55 49.73
CA MET A 144 24.77 19.58 48.92
C MET A 144 24.84 18.17 49.53
N PHE A 145 25.95 17.86 50.22
CA PHE A 145 26.23 16.55 50.80
C PHE A 145 26.63 16.70 52.27
N PRO A 146 25.66 16.68 53.21
CA PRO A 146 25.96 16.74 54.64
C PRO A 146 26.49 15.40 55.18
N LYS A 147 27.51 15.44 56.06
CA LYS A 147 28.19 14.23 56.58
C LYS A 147 27.29 13.25 57.33
N ASN A 148 26.25 13.75 58.00
CA ASN A 148 25.34 12.96 58.82
C ASN A 148 24.05 12.55 58.08
N ALA A 149 23.99 12.72 56.75
CA ALA A 149 22.83 12.32 55.98
C ALA A 149 22.60 10.79 56.03
N ARG A 150 21.38 10.37 56.31
CA ARG A 150 20.96 8.96 56.29
C ARG A 150 19.78 8.74 55.34
N CYS A 151 19.71 7.57 54.75
CA CYS A 151 18.54 7.14 53.98
C CYS A 151 17.53 6.53 54.96
N SER A 152 16.34 7.12 55.07
CA SER A 152 15.27 6.59 55.93
C SER A 152 14.75 5.22 55.49
N THR A 153 14.77 4.92 54.19
CA THR A 153 14.25 3.64 53.65
C THR A 153 15.22 2.48 53.83
N CYS A 154 16.51 2.70 53.55
CA CYS A 154 17.52 1.63 53.63
C CYS A 154 18.27 1.60 54.97
N ASP A 155 18.05 2.61 55.83
CA ASP A 155 18.84 2.89 57.04
C ASP A 155 20.37 2.94 56.80
N LEU A 156 20.81 3.46 55.66
CA LEU A 156 22.24 3.59 55.34
C LEU A 156 22.73 5.02 55.58
N ARG A 157 23.99 5.17 56.02
CA ARG A 157 24.65 6.49 55.90
C ARG A 157 24.79 6.79 54.41
N LYS A 158 24.51 8.02 53.97
CA LYS A 158 24.52 8.39 52.55
C LYS A 158 25.90 8.95 52.17
N PRO A 159 26.72 8.22 51.38
CA PRO A 159 27.89 8.80 50.75
C PRO A 159 27.56 10.04 49.94
N ALA A 160 28.49 10.98 49.84
CA ALA A 160 28.36 12.10 48.93
C ALA A 160 28.05 11.61 47.51
N ARG A 161 27.15 12.34 46.81
CA ARG A 161 26.61 11.99 45.48
C ARG A 161 25.78 10.69 45.39
N SER A 162 25.43 10.05 46.50
CA SER A 162 24.51 8.89 46.50
C SER A 162 23.04 9.30 46.61
N LYS A 163 22.14 8.51 46.04
CA LYS A 163 20.68 8.67 46.21
C LYS A 163 19.98 7.31 46.34
N HIS A 164 18.84 7.31 47.02
CA HIS A 164 17.94 6.18 47.06
C HIS A 164 17.03 6.22 45.83
N CYS A 165 16.97 5.12 45.08
CA CYS A 165 16.01 4.93 44.01
C CYS A 165 14.81 4.15 44.54
N SER A 166 13.63 4.79 44.59
CA SER A 166 12.39 4.16 45.04
C SER A 166 11.92 3.03 44.11
N VAL A 167 12.18 3.14 42.80
CA VAL A 167 11.80 2.12 41.81
C VAL A 167 12.59 0.83 41.99
N CYS A 168 13.89 0.94 42.27
CA CYS A 168 14.79 -0.19 42.49
C CYS A 168 14.94 -0.57 43.97
N ASN A 169 14.31 0.18 44.87
CA ASN A 169 14.37 0.09 46.33
C ASN A 169 15.80 -0.10 46.88
N ARG A 170 16.76 0.70 46.39
CA ARG A 170 18.17 0.60 46.81
C ARG A 170 18.89 1.95 46.75
N CYS A 171 19.91 2.12 47.59
CA CYS A 171 20.83 3.26 47.49
C CYS A 171 21.92 2.96 46.45
N VAL A 172 22.20 3.94 45.58
CA VAL A 172 23.18 3.80 44.50
C VAL A 172 24.28 4.85 44.65
N HIS A 173 25.52 4.42 44.51
CA HIS A 173 26.70 5.26 44.55
C HIS A 173 26.86 6.07 43.26
N ARG A 174 27.15 7.37 43.40
CA ARG A 174 27.18 8.34 42.30
C ARG A 174 25.94 8.19 41.40
N PHE A 175 24.77 8.18 42.03
CA PHE A 175 23.50 7.97 41.33
C PHE A 175 23.26 9.09 40.33
N ASP A 176 23.02 8.71 39.08
CA ASP A 176 22.60 9.64 38.04
C ASP A 176 21.07 9.61 37.93
N HIS A 177 20.52 8.51 37.40
CA HIS A 177 19.07 8.33 37.28
C HIS A 177 18.66 6.85 37.26
N HIS A 178 17.36 6.59 37.38
CA HIS A 178 16.79 5.29 37.03
C HIS A 178 16.31 5.33 35.58
N CYS A 179 16.83 4.44 34.75
CA CYS A 179 16.49 4.40 33.33
C CYS A 179 15.54 3.24 33.04
N VAL A 180 14.31 3.57 32.68
CA VAL A 180 13.27 2.58 32.33
C VAL A 180 13.66 1.75 31.10
N TRP A 181 14.40 2.34 30.16
CA TRP A 181 14.84 1.68 28.92
C TRP A 181 15.84 0.55 29.12
N VAL A 182 16.67 0.62 30.17
CA VAL A 182 17.57 -0.48 30.57
C VAL A 182 17.06 -1.22 31.81
N ASN A 183 15.90 -0.82 32.34
CA ASN A 183 15.29 -1.36 33.55
C ASN A 183 16.26 -1.49 34.75
N ASN A 184 17.16 -0.51 34.88
CA ASN A 184 18.24 -0.48 35.88
C ASN A 184 18.57 0.98 36.28
N CYS A 185 19.22 1.17 37.43
CA CYS A 185 19.79 2.48 37.75
C CYS A 185 21.08 2.69 36.96
N ILE A 186 21.39 3.95 36.65
CA ILE A 186 22.70 4.38 36.13
C ILE A 186 23.46 5.01 37.29
N GLY A 187 24.63 4.46 37.59
CA GLY A 187 25.48 4.87 38.68
C GLY A 187 26.96 4.65 38.36
N ALA A 188 27.82 4.77 39.37
CA ALA A 188 29.27 4.81 39.18
C ALA A 188 29.83 3.68 38.29
N TRP A 189 29.32 2.46 38.44
CA TRP A 189 29.95 1.26 37.86
C TRP A 189 29.43 0.87 36.48
N ASN A 190 28.26 1.37 36.08
CA ASN A 190 27.68 1.06 34.75
C ASN A 190 27.55 2.29 33.84
N THR A 191 27.84 3.51 34.32
CA THR A 191 27.77 4.75 33.51
C THR A 191 28.58 4.66 32.21
N ARG A 192 29.77 4.04 32.24
CA ARG A 192 30.60 3.88 31.03
C ARG A 192 29.92 3.04 29.94
N TYR A 193 29.24 1.96 30.33
CA TYR A 193 28.52 1.10 29.38
C TYR A 193 27.32 1.83 28.82
N PHE A 194 26.61 2.58 29.66
CA PHE A 194 25.48 3.40 29.24
C PHE A 194 25.89 4.48 28.22
N LEU A 195 27.03 5.15 28.42
CA LEU A 195 27.55 6.15 27.48
C LEU A 195 27.97 5.53 26.14
N ILE A 196 28.64 4.36 26.15
CA ILE A 196 29.01 3.65 24.91
C ILE A 196 27.75 3.16 24.17
N TYR A 197 26.74 2.68 24.91
CA TYR A 197 25.44 2.34 24.35
C TYR A 197 24.80 3.54 23.63
N LEU A 198 24.76 4.72 24.24
CA LEU A 198 24.20 5.92 23.60
C LEU A 198 24.99 6.36 22.36
N LEU A 199 26.33 6.30 22.43
CA LEU A 199 27.19 6.64 21.31
C LEU A 199 26.97 5.70 20.12
N THR A 200 26.95 4.39 20.38
CA THR A 200 26.75 3.37 19.35
C THR A 200 25.34 3.41 18.77
N LEU A 201 24.31 3.70 19.58
CA LEU A 201 22.95 3.91 19.09
C LEU A 201 22.88 5.08 18.11
N THR A 202 23.52 6.20 18.47
CA THR A 202 23.58 7.40 17.62
C THR A 202 24.36 7.14 16.34
N ALA A 203 25.50 6.44 16.44
CA ALA A 203 26.32 6.06 15.29
C ALA A 203 25.57 5.10 14.34
N SER A 204 24.84 4.12 14.87
CA SER A 204 23.97 3.24 14.09
C SER A 204 22.93 4.02 13.30
N ALA A 205 22.22 4.95 13.96
CA ALA A 205 21.20 5.77 13.30
C ALA A 205 21.81 6.64 12.19
N ALA A 206 22.97 7.27 12.44
CA ALA A 206 23.68 8.07 11.44
C ALA A 206 24.15 7.23 10.25
N ALA A 207 24.65 6.01 10.50
CA ALA A 207 25.10 5.09 9.44
C ALA A 207 23.95 4.67 8.54
N VAL A 208 22.80 4.26 9.12
CA VAL A 208 21.59 3.92 8.36
C VAL A 208 21.12 5.11 7.52
N ALA A 209 21.00 6.29 8.13
CA ALA A 209 20.56 7.50 7.42
C ALA A 209 21.50 7.87 6.26
N THR A 210 22.81 7.73 6.45
CA THR A 210 23.81 8.00 5.42
C THR A 210 23.67 7.04 4.25
N VAL A 211 23.58 5.73 4.50
CA VAL A 211 23.42 4.72 3.44
C VAL A 211 22.12 4.95 2.68
N SER A 212 21.00 5.18 3.38
CA SER A 212 19.71 5.47 2.73
C SER A 212 19.74 6.75 1.89
N THR A 213 20.43 7.79 2.35
CA THR A 213 20.58 9.04 1.58
C THR A 213 21.42 8.83 0.33
N VAL A 214 22.57 8.14 0.46
CA VAL A 214 23.44 7.84 -0.70
C VAL A 214 22.71 6.93 -1.69
N PHE A 215 21.94 5.96 -1.21
CA PHE A 215 21.07 5.13 -2.05
C PHE A 215 20.06 5.98 -2.85
N LEU A 216 19.33 6.88 -2.18
CA LEU A 216 18.40 7.78 -2.85
C LEU A 216 19.10 8.64 -3.90
N VAL A 217 20.25 9.23 -3.57
CA VAL A 217 21.02 10.05 -4.52
C VAL A 217 21.46 9.22 -5.72
N GLN A 218 22.02 8.02 -5.51
CA GLN A 218 22.43 7.13 -6.60
C GLN A 218 21.25 6.67 -7.46
N LEU A 219 20.10 6.40 -6.85
CA LEU A 219 18.88 6.06 -7.59
C LEU A 219 18.46 7.22 -8.50
N VAL A 220 18.46 8.45 -8.00
CA VAL A 220 18.15 9.63 -8.83
C VAL A 220 19.19 9.83 -9.94
N MET A 221 20.48 9.60 -9.66
CA MET A 221 21.55 9.70 -10.66
C MET A 221 21.43 8.62 -11.76
N VAL A 222 21.18 7.37 -11.40
CA VAL A 222 21.02 6.24 -12.35
C VAL A 222 19.74 6.36 -13.17
N SER A 223 18.72 7.03 -12.64
CA SER A 223 17.50 7.33 -13.36
C SER A 223 17.63 8.49 -14.36
N ASP A 224 18.81 9.10 -14.51
CA ASP A 224 19.09 10.30 -15.34
C ASP A 224 18.15 11.49 -15.06
N LEU A 225 17.43 11.46 -13.93
CA LEU A 225 16.43 12.45 -13.54
C LEU A 225 17.03 13.87 -13.42
N TYR A 226 18.32 14.01 -13.08
CA TYR A 226 19.02 15.30 -12.96
C TYR A 226 19.36 15.96 -14.30
N LEU A 227 19.26 15.26 -15.43
CA LEU A 227 19.51 15.87 -16.75
C LEU A 227 18.24 16.46 -17.35
N GLU A 228 17.08 16.06 -16.80
CA GLU A 228 15.79 16.55 -17.24
C GLU A 228 15.50 17.92 -16.63
N THR A 229 14.85 18.78 -17.43
CA THR A 229 14.47 20.13 -17.02
C THR A 229 12.96 20.23 -16.93
N TYR A 230 12.47 20.92 -15.91
CA TYR A 230 11.07 21.28 -15.77
C TYR A 230 10.91 22.80 -15.92
N VAL A 231 9.72 23.26 -16.26
CA VAL A 231 9.42 24.69 -16.37
C VAL A 231 8.72 25.14 -15.09
N ASP A 232 9.29 26.10 -14.37
CA ASP A 232 8.68 26.64 -13.15
C ASP A 232 7.42 27.48 -13.43
N ASP A 233 6.72 27.88 -12.36
CA ASP A 233 5.50 28.71 -12.44
C ASP A 233 5.75 30.07 -13.15
N HIS A 234 7.00 30.46 -13.37
CA HIS A 234 7.41 31.70 -14.03
C HIS A 234 7.89 31.48 -15.48
N GLY A 235 7.84 30.24 -16.00
CA GLY A 235 8.23 29.91 -17.37
C GLY A 235 9.72 29.65 -17.57
N HIS A 236 10.52 29.52 -16.50
CA HIS A 236 11.96 29.25 -16.63
C HIS A 236 12.26 27.76 -16.58
N PHE A 237 13.21 27.32 -17.41
CA PHE A 237 13.76 25.97 -17.36
C PHE A 237 14.65 25.82 -16.11
N GLN A 238 14.27 24.88 -15.25
CA GLN A 238 14.96 24.52 -14.02
C GLN A 238 15.33 23.05 -14.10
N VAL A 239 16.52 22.70 -13.61
CA VAL A 239 16.93 21.30 -13.50
C VAL A 239 16.13 20.63 -12.39
N ILE A 240 15.72 19.38 -12.57
CA ILE A 240 15.07 18.62 -11.51
C ILE A 240 16.08 18.43 -10.37
N ASP A 241 15.80 19.07 -9.23
CA ASP A 241 16.62 18.98 -8.03
C ASP A 241 15.91 18.13 -6.95
N THR A 242 16.62 17.87 -5.85
CA THR A 242 16.06 17.13 -4.70
C THR A 242 14.87 17.84 -4.06
N VAL A 243 14.76 19.16 -4.23
CA VAL A 243 13.67 19.95 -3.70
C VAL A 243 12.39 19.70 -4.50
N PHE A 244 12.47 19.65 -5.83
CA PHE A 244 11.38 19.28 -6.72
C PHE A 244 10.83 17.87 -6.40
N LEU A 245 11.71 16.89 -6.19
CA LEU A 245 11.32 15.51 -5.87
C LEU A 245 10.59 15.35 -4.52
N VAL A 246 10.80 16.30 -3.59
CA VAL A 246 10.26 16.24 -2.22
C VAL A 246 9.08 17.21 -2.03
N GLN A 247 8.84 18.12 -2.97
CA GLN A 247 7.74 19.08 -2.92
C GLN A 247 6.41 18.50 -3.43
N ARG A 248 5.31 19.11 -2.98
CA ARG A 248 3.98 18.83 -3.55
C ARG A 248 3.92 19.48 -4.94
N LEU A 249 3.81 18.66 -5.96
CA LEU A 249 3.79 19.10 -7.36
C LEU A 249 2.47 19.84 -7.66
N ASN A 250 2.57 20.99 -8.33
CA ASN A 250 1.44 21.65 -8.99
C ASN A 250 0.99 20.83 -10.22
N SER A 251 -0.20 21.09 -10.77
CA SER A 251 -0.72 20.32 -11.92
C SER A 251 0.20 20.35 -13.16
N LEU A 252 0.91 21.46 -13.39
CA LEU A 252 1.90 21.57 -14.47
C LEU A 252 3.13 20.70 -14.21
N GLN A 253 3.67 20.75 -12.99
CA GLN A 253 4.83 19.95 -12.58
C GLN A 253 4.50 18.46 -12.55
N GLU A 254 3.27 18.09 -12.19
CA GLU A 254 2.77 16.73 -12.25
C GLU A 254 2.71 16.24 -13.70
N LEU A 255 2.21 17.05 -14.64
CA LEU A 255 2.20 16.72 -16.06
C LEU A 255 3.63 16.53 -16.61
N GLN A 256 4.56 17.41 -16.25
CA GLN A 256 5.96 17.30 -16.63
C GLN A 256 6.61 16.04 -16.06
N LEU A 257 6.35 15.71 -14.79
CA LEU A 257 6.84 14.46 -14.19
C LEU A 257 6.33 13.25 -14.97
N LEU A 258 5.04 13.23 -15.34
CA LEU A 258 4.48 12.15 -16.14
C LEU A 258 5.17 12.04 -17.51
N GLU A 259 5.43 13.17 -18.17
CA GLU A 259 6.17 13.22 -19.44
C GLU A 259 7.58 12.64 -19.31
N ILE A 260 8.31 13.04 -18.28
CA ILE A 260 9.64 12.52 -17.95
C ILE A 260 9.59 11.01 -17.71
N MET A 261 8.61 10.52 -16.93
CA MET A 261 8.43 9.08 -16.71
C MET A 261 8.16 8.33 -18.01
N CYS A 262 7.33 8.88 -18.89
CA CYS A 262 7.06 8.29 -20.21
C CYS A 262 8.31 8.25 -21.09
N ASN A 263 9.10 9.33 -21.13
CA ASN A 263 10.35 9.37 -21.90
C ASN A 263 11.38 8.40 -21.33
N TYR A 264 11.54 8.35 -20.01
CA TYR A 264 12.42 7.39 -19.33
C TYR A 264 12.06 5.95 -19.72
N PHE A 265 10.79 5.56 -19.57
CA PHE A 265 10.37 4.20 -19.94
C PHE A 265 10.53 3.91 -21.43
N GLN A 266 10.40 4.92 -22.30
CA GLN A 266 10.64 4.79 -23.73
C GLN A 266 12.12 4.55 -24.07
N GLU A 267 13.03 5.25 -23.41
CA GLU A 267 14.47 5.18 -23.68
C GLU A 267 15.15 3.97 -23.03
N GLN A 268 14.59 3.43 -21.93
CA GLN A 268 15.12 2.23 -21.29
C GLN A 268 15.14 1.03 -22.25
N THR A 269 16.33 0.58 -22.61
CA THR A 269 16.55 -0.49 -23.60
C THR A 269 16.29 -1.90 -23.05
N LYS A 270 16.29 -2.08 -21.73
CA LYS A 270 16.10 -3.38 -21.07
C LYS A 270 14.69 -3.50 -20.51
N ASP A 271 13.88 -4.36 -21.13
CA ASP A 271 12.50 -4.62 -20.70
C ASP A 271 12.41 -5.09 -19.24
N SER A 272 13.37 -5.91 -18.77
CA SER A 272 13.41 -6.37 -17.38
C SER A 272 13.57 -5.23 -16.38
N VAL A 273 14.42 -4.24 -16.70
CA VAL A 273 14.63 -3.05 -15.87
C VAL A 273 13.37 -2.20 -15.84
N ARG A 274 12.75 -2.00 -17.01
CA ARG A 274 11.48 -1.25 -17.15
C ARG A 274 10.40 -1.82 -16.23
N GLN A 275 10.20 -3.14 -16.27
CA GLN A 275 9.20 -3.84 -15.48
C GLN A 275 9.49 -3.79 -13.97
N ILE A 276 10.76 -3.92 -13.57
CA ILE A 276 11.16 -3.82 -12.16
C ILE A 276 10.90 -2.42 -11.62
N ILE A 277 11.29 -1.37 -12.36
CA ILE A 277 11.07 0.02 -11.95
C ILE A 277 9.59 0.32 -11.85
N PHE A 278 8.81 -0.04 -12.88
CA PHE A 278 7.37 0.14 -12.87
C PHE A 278 6.70 -0.58 -11.68
N SER A 279 7.09 -1.83 -11.42
CA SER A 279 6.58 -2.60 -10.28
C SER A 279 6.99 -1.96 -8.95
N SER A 280 8.21 -1.47 -8.81
CA SER A 280 8.68 -0.82 -7.58
C SER A 280 7.93 0.48 -7.29
N LEU A 281 7.56 1.23 -8.34
CA LEU A 281 6.84 2.49 -8.21
C LEU A 281 5.35 2.31 -7.90
N PHE A 282 4.71 1.26 -8.45
CA PHE A 282 3.25 1.17 -8.49
C PHE A 282 2.66 -0.10 -7.86
N SER A 283 3.46 -1.07 -7.42
CA SER A 283 2.91 -2.26 -6.75
C SER A 283 2.36 -1.89 -5.38
N PRO A 284 1.19 -2.42 -4.98
CA PRO A 284 0.60 -2.11 -3.68
C PRO A 284 1.49 -2.56 -2.53
N GLN A 285 1.67 -1.71 -1.52
CA GLN A 285 2.48 -2.01 -0.33
C GLN A 285 1.64 -2.19 0.94
N GLY A 286 0.31 -1.99 0.86
CA GLY A 286 -0.60 -2.05 2.01
C GLY A 286 -0.51 -0.83 2.91
N ASN A 287 -0.11 0.32 2.38
CA ASN A 287 0.10 1.55 3.15
C ASN A 287 -0.69 2.74 2.57
N LYS A 288 -0.79 3.82 3.33
CA LYS A 288 -1.59 5.00 2.93
C LYS A 288 -1.10 5.67 1.64
N ALA A 289 0.13 5.40 1.20
CA ALA A 289 0.66 5.95 -0.04
C ALA A 289 0.12 5.21 -1.28
N ASP A 290 -0.50 4.05 -1.13
CA ASP A 290 -1.10 3.29 -2.25
C ASP A 290 -2.12 4.13 -3.03
N ASP A 291 -2.91 4.96 -2.36
CA ASP A 291 -3.89 5.81 -3.06
C ASP A 291 -3.23 6.89 -3.92
N SER A 292 -2.12 7.47 -3.45
CA SER A 292 -1.36 8.45 -4.23
C SER A 292 -0.65 7.79 -5.40
N ARG A 293 -0.03 6.61 -5.19
CA ARG A 293 0.56 5.81 -6.27
C ARG A 293 -0.46 5.41 -7.32
N MET A 294 -1.65 4.98 -6.90
CA MET A 294 -2.74 4.61 -7.81
C MET A 294 -3.24 5.81 -8.62
N SER A 295 -3.33 6.99 -8.00
CA SER A 295 -3.70 8.20 -8.73
C SER A 295 -2.65 8.57 -9.78
N LEU A 296 -1.36 8.51 -9.42
CA LEU A 296 -0.26 8.77 -10.35
C LEU A 296 -0.19 7.73 -11.47
N LEU A 297 -0.38 6.44 -11.15
CA LEU A 297 -0.46 5.34 -12.11
C LEU A 297 -1.59 5.58 -13.12
N GLY A 298 -2.77 5.96 -12.65
CA GLY A 298 -3.91 6.28 -13.51
C GLY A 298 -3.56 7.38 -14.51
N LYS A 299 -2.98 8.49 -14.03
CA LYS A 299 -2.55 9.61 -14.89
C LYS A 299 -1.43 9.21 -15.86
N LEU A 300 -0.46 8.41 -15.42
CA LEU A 300 0.64 7.92 -16.26
C LEU A 300 0.13 7.03 -17.39
N VAL A 301 -0.73 6.06 -17.08
CA VAL A 301 -1.29 5.16 -18.09
C VAL A 301 -2.24 5.89 -19.01
N SER A 302 -3.05 6.82 -18.48
CA SER A 302 -3.91 7.69 -19.28
C SER A 302 -3.08 8.52 -20.25
N MET A 303 -2.06 9.24 -19.79
CA MET A 303 -1.15 9.98 -20.66
C MET A 303 -0.44 9.06 -21.67
N ALA A 304 0.01 7.87 -21.27
CA ALA A 304 0.62 6.90 -22.17
C ALA A 304 -0.33 6.40 -23.27
N VAL A 305 -1.64 6.31 -23.00
CA VAL A 305 -2.66 6.07 -24.02
C VAL A 305 -2.77 7.29 -24.95
N ALA A 306 -2.83 8.50 -24.41
CA ALA A 306 -2.96 9.73 -25.20
C ALA A 306 -1.79 9.94 -26.18
N VAL A 307 -0.56 9.71 -25.73
CA VAL A 307 0.66 9.89 -26.54
C VAL A 307 1.21 8.59 -27.12
N CYS A 308 0.46 7.48 -27.04
CA CYS A 308 0.81 6.16 -27.59
C CYS A 308 2.20 5.64 -27.16
N ARG A 309 2.51 5.71 -25.86
CA ARG A 309 3.78 5.23 -25.28
C ARG A 309 3.71 3.73 -24.97
N VAL A 310 3.88 2.90 -26.00
CA VAL A 310 3.81 1.42 -25.92
C VAL A 310 4.62 0.82 -24.76
N PRO A 311 5.87 1.24 -24.48
CA PRO A 311 6.65 0.66 -23.38
C PRO A 311 6.00 0.77 -22.00
N VAL A 312 5.29 1.87 -21.74
CA VAL A 312 4.54 2.09 -20.49
C VAL A 312 3.30 1.20 -20.46
N LEU A 313 2.59 1.07 -21.59
CA LEU A 313 1.41 0.21 -21.71
C LEU A 313 1.74 -1.27 -21.50
N GLU A 314 2.89 -1.74 -22.00
CA GLU A 314 3.37 -3.12 -21.76
C GLU A 314 3.76 -3.36 -20.29
N CYS A 315 4.26 -2.33 -19.59
CA CYS A 315 4.48 -2.40 -18.14
C CYS A 315 3.15 -2.44 -17.38
N ALA A 316 2.20 -1.59 -17.75
CA ALA A 316 0.86 -1.61 -17.18
C ALA A 316 0.15 -2.96 -17.42
N ALA A 317 0.30 -3.56 -18.60
CA ALA A 317 -0.24 -4.88 -18.91
C ALA A 317 0.32 -5.98 -17.99
N SER A 318 1.63 -5.96 -17.75
CA SER A 318 2.31 -6.92 -16.86
C SER A 318 1.95 -6.68 -15.39
N TRP A 319 1.80 -5.41 -15.00
CA TRP A 319 1.36 -5.02 -13.67
C TRP A 319 -0.08 -5.48 -13.39
N LEU A 320 -1.00 -5.32 -14.34
CA LEU A 320 -2.39 -5.77 -14.22
C LEU A 320 -2.49 -7.28 -13.97
N GLN A 321 -1.62 -8.09 -14.59
CA GLN A 321 -1.59 -9.55 -14.40
C GLN A 321 -1.10 -9.98 -13.02
N ARG A 322 -0.26 -9.16 -12.38
CA ARG A 322 0.44 -9.50 -11.12
C ARG A 322 -0.09 -8.76 -9.91
N THR A 323 -1.21 -8.05 -10.06
CA THR A 323 -1.79 -7.21 -9.02
C THR A 323 -3.18 -7.71 -8.63
N PRO A 324 -3.59 -7.61 -7.35
CA PRO A 324 -4.94 -7.98 -6.93
C PRO A 324 -6.02 -7.19 -7.71
N VAL A 325 -7.14 -7.86 -8.00
CA VAL A 325 -8.23 -7.36 -8.85
C VAL A 325 -8.76 -5.98 -8.44
N VAL A 326 -8.77 -5.68 -7.14
CA VAL A 326 -9.25 -4.40 -6.59
C VAL A 326 -8.47 -3.20 -7.17
N TYR A 327 -7.16 -3.33 -7.36
CA TYR A 327 -6.34 -2.25 -7.93
C TYR A 327 -6.46 -2.19 -9.45
N CYS A 328 -6.60 -3.34 -10.11
CA CYS A 328 -6.82 -3.42 -11.55
C CYS A 328 -8.12 -2.74 -11.97
N VAL A 329 -9.21 -2.99 -11.23
CA VAL A 329 -10.52 -2.34 -11.41
C VAL A 329 -10.43 -0.83 -11.19
N ARG A 330 -9.64 -0.36 -10.22
CA ARG A 330 -9.41 1.08 -10.01
C ARG A 330 -8.71 1.74 -11.20
N LEU A 331 -7.68 1.11 -11.75
CA LEU A 331 -7.00 1.61 -12.94
C LEU A 331 -7.93 1.62 -14.15
N ALA A 332 -8.68 0.54 -14.37
CA ALA A 332 -9.67 0.47 -15.44
C ALA A 332 -10.73 1.56 -15.31
N ARG A 333 -11.25 1.81 -14.10
CA ARG A 333 -12.20 2.89 -13.84
C ARG A 333 -11.63 4.25 -14.21
N ALA A 334 -10.41 4.57 -13.78
CA ALA A 334 -9.78 5.85 -14.12
C ALA A 334 -9.68 6.07 -15.64
N LEU A 335 -9.29 5.05 -16.39
CA LEU A 335 -9.21 5.13 -17.86
C LEU A 335 -10.59 5.23 -18.52
N VAL A 336 -11.59 4.50 -18.03
CA VAL A 336 -12.96 4.61 -18.54
C VAL A 336 -13.54 5.99 -18.25
N ASP A 337 -13.28 6.55 -17.08
CA ASP A 337 -13.71 7.90 -16.73
C ASP A 337 -13.07 8.92 -17.68
N ASP A 338 -11.75 8.85 -17.90
CA ASP A 338 -11.01 9.75 -18.78
C ASP A 338 -11.46 9.66 -20.25
N TYR A 339 -11.60 8.44 -20.79
CA TYR A 339 -11.77 8.20 -22.23
C TYR A 339 -13.21 7.92 -22.69
N CYS A 340 -14.10 7.55 -21.78
CA CYS A 340 -15.48 7.19 -22.14
C CYS A 340 -16.52 8.07 -21.45
N CYS A 341 -16.22 8.67 -20.29
CA CYS A 341 -17.20 9.44 -19.53
C CYS A 341 -16.97 10.96 -19.61
N LEU A 342 -15.73 11.43 -19.44
CA LEU A 342 -15.43 12.85 -19.24
C LEU A 342 -15.28 13.64 -20.54
N VAL A 343 -14.63 13.07 -21.56
CA VAL A 343 -14.30 13.78 -22.80
C VAL A 343 -14.97 13.10 -24.01
N PRO A 344 -16.02 13.69 -24.61
CA PRO A 344 -16.65 13.13 -25.81
C PRO A 344 -15.64 12.93 -26.96
N GLY A 345 -15.68 11.76 -27.60
CA GLY A 345 -14.80 11.43 -28.74
C GLY A 345 -13.39 10.94 -28.37
N SER A 346 -12.98 11.04 -27.10
CA SER A 346 -11.67 10.54 -26.64
C SER A 346 -11.56 9.00 -26.69
N VAL A 347 -12.69 8.29 -26.71
CA VAL A 347 -12.74 6.83 -26.91
C VAL A 347 -11.99 6.38 -28.18
N GLN A 348 -11.92 7.24 -29.20
CA GLN A 348 -11.18 6.95 -30.43
C GLN A 348 -9.67 6.82 -30.19
N THR A 349 -9.11 7.62 -29.27
CA THR A 349 -7.70 7.51 -28.85
C THR A 349 -7.45 6.16 -28.19
N LEU A 350 -8.33 5.74 -27.28
CA LEU A 350 -8.23 4.43 -26.65
C LEU A 350 -8.34 3.32 -27.71
N LYS A 351 -9.28 3.43 -28.65
CA LYS A 351 -9.50 2.46 -29.75
C LYS A 351 -8.26 2.22 -30.59
N GLN A 352 -7.41 3.24 -30.80
CA GLN A 352 -6.16 3.13 -31.57
C GLN A 352 -5.09 2.26 -30.88
N ILE A 353 -5.13 2.14 -29.55
CA ILE A 353 -4.14 1.37 -28.77
C ILE A 353 -4.14 -0.11 -29.12
N PHE A 354 -5.25 -0.66 -29.62
CA PHE A 354 -5.34 -2.06 -30.03
C PHE A 354 -4.23 -2.47 -31.00
N SER A 355 -3.89 -1.62 -31.97
CA SER A 355 -2.80 -1.89 -32.91
C SER A 355 -1.40 -1.77 -32.29
N ALA A 356 -1.26 -1.00 -31.21
CA ALA A 356 0.04 -0.64 -30.63
C ALA A 356 0.43 -1.56 -29.45
N SER A 357 -0.52 -1.88 -28.57
CA SER A 357 -0.33 -2.79 -27.42
C SER A 357 -1.56 -3.69 -27.22
N PRO A 358 -1.65 -4.81 -27.95
CA PRO A 358 -2.75 -5.77 -27.78
C PRO A 358 -2.74 -6.46 -26.40
N ARG A 359 -1.56 -6.60 -25.78
CA ARG A 359 -1.43 -7.18 -24.42
C ARG A 359 -2.09 -6.30 -23.37
N PHE A 360 -1.89 -4.99 -23.45
CA PHE A 360 -2.58 -4.03 -22.59
C PHE A 360 -4.09 -4.09 -22.81
N CYS A 361 -4.55 -4.09 -24.07
CA CYS A 361 -5.98 -4.16 -24.39
C CYS A 361 -6.64 -5.43 -23.81
N CYS A 362 -6.00 -6.60 -23.93
CA CYS A 362 -6.49 -7.84 -23.31
C CYS A 362 -6.68 -7.69 -21.79
N GLN A 363 -5.68 -7.17 -21.07
CA GLN A 363 -5.74 -7.00 -19.62
C GLN A 363 -6.70 -5.90 -19.18
N PHE A 364 -6.83 -4.85 -19.99
CA PHE A 364 -7.82 -3.80 -19.80
C PHE A 364 -9.24 -4.38 -19.92
N ILE A 365 -9.55 -5.19 -20.94
CA ILE A 365 -10.85 -5.86 -21.07
C ILE A 365 -11.11 -6.76 -19.85
N THR A 366 -10.11 -7.54 -19.39
CA THR A 366 -10.28 -8.38 -18.19
C THR A 366 -10.61 -7.55 -16.96
N SER A 367 -9.96 -6.39 -16.79
CA SER A 367 -10.24 -5.47 -15.68
C SER A 367 -11.60 -4.79 -15.79
N VAL A 368 -12.00 -4.39 -17.01
CA VAL A 368 -13.29 -3.75 -17.30
C VAL A 368 -14.46 -4.70 -17.08
N THR A 369 -14.31 -5.97 -17.48
CA THR A 369 -15.34 -7.01 -17.24
C THR A 369 -15.47 -7.38 -15.77
N ALA A 370 -14.41 -7.21 -14.97
CA ALA A 370 -14.48 -7.30 -13.51
C ALA A 370 -15.07 -6.04 -12.85
N LEU A 371 -14.93 -4.86 -13.49
CA LEU A 371 -15.50 -3.60 -13.01
C LEU A 371 -17.02 -3.52 -13.24
N TYR A 372 -17.48 -3.85 -14.45
CA TYR A 372 -18.89 -3.78 -14.84
C TYR A 372 -19.49 -5.19 -14.87
N ASP A 373 -20.03 -5.66 -13.76
CA ASP A 373 -20.57 -7.02 -13.66
C ASP A 373 -22.05 -7.12 -14.03
N LEU A 374 -22.72 -6.02 -14.39
CA LEU A 374 -24.16 -5.91 -14.64
C LEU A 374 -25.06 -6.27 -13.43
N SER A 375 -24.52 -6.34 -12.21
CA SER A 375 -25.29 -6.68 -11.00
C SER A 375 -26.24 -5.57 -10.56
N SER A 376 -25.94 -4.31 -10.88
CA SER A 376 -26.78 -3.11 -10.69
C SER A 376 -26.76 -2.22 -11.94
N ASP A 377 -27.62 -1.20 -11.99
CA ASP A 377 -27.74 -0.32 -13.17
C ASP A 377 -26.51 0.58 -13.37
N ASP A 378 -25.82 0.95 -12.28
CA ASP A 378 -24.56 1.71 -12.30
C ASP A 378 -23.37 0.86 -12.78
N LEU A 379 -23.52 -0.47 -12.79
CA LEU A 379 -22.51 -1.44 -13.20
C LEU A 379 -22.76 -1.97 -14.62
N ILE A 380 -23.60 -1.28 -15.40
CA ILE A 380 -23.74 -1.50 -16.84
C ILE A 380 -22.66 -0.67 -17.55
N PRO A 381 -21.85 -1.27 -18.45
CA PRO A 381 -20.77 -0.55 -19.12
C PRO A 381 -21.33 0.57 -20.03
N PRO A 382 -20.65 1.72 -20.14
CA PRO A 382 -20.98 2.76 -21.13
C PRO A 382 -21.04 2.18 -22.55
N LEU A 383 -21.97 2.68 -23.38
CA LEU A 383 -22.21 2.12 -24.72
C LEU A 383 -20.97 2.24 -25.62
N ASP A 384 -20.28 3.39 -25.58
CA ASP A 384 -19.06 3.63 -26.37
C ASP A 384 -17.93 2.65 -25.98
N LEU A 385 -17.82 2.32 -24.68
CA LEU A 385 -16.88 1.32 -24.18
C LEU A 385 -17.24 -0.08 -24.70
N LEU A 386 -18.52 -0.44 -24.66
CA LEU A 386 -19.01 -1.72 -25.19
C LEU A 386 -18.75 -1.82 -26.70
N GLU A 387 -19.09 -0.79 -27.48
CA GLU A 387 -18.87 -0.77 -28.93
C GLU A 387 -17.39 -0.91 -29.28
N MET A 388 -16.51 -0.21 -28.57
CA MET A 388 -15.06 -0.31 -28.75
C MET A 388 -14.56 -1.74 -28.50
N ILE A 389 -14.93 -2.34 -27.36
CA ILE A 389 -14.51 -3.70 -27.00
C ILE A 389 -15.04 -4.72 -28.01
N VAL A 390 -16.31 -4.62 -28.41
CA VAL A 390 -16.91 -5.50 -29.43
C VAL A 390 -16.20 -5.32 -30.77
N THR A 391 -15.81 -4.10 -31.14
CA THR A 391 -15.05 -3.85 -32.37
C THR A 391 -13.68 -4.53 -32.32
N TRP A 392 -12.92 -4.36 -31.24
CA TRP A 392 -11.60 -5.00 -31.09
C TRP A 392 -11.67 -6.53 -31.19
N ILE A 393 -12.61 -7.14 -30.49
CA ILE A 393 -12.76 -8.60 -30.46
C ILE A 393 -13.22 -9.12 -31.82
N PHE A 394 -14.08 -8.38 -32.51
CA PHE A 394 -14.54 -8.75 -33.85
C PHE A 394 -13.43 -8.62 -34.90
N GLU A 395 -12.57 -7.60 -34.80
CA GLU A 395 -11.43 -7.40 -35.70
C GLU A 395 -10.32 -8.43 -35.51
N ASP A 396 -9.92 -8.73 -34.27
CA ASP A 396 -9.01 -9.85 -33.97
C ASP A 396 -9.48 -10.66 -32.75
N PRO A 397 -10.17 -11.79 -32.96
CA PRO A 397 -10.61 -12.67 -31.89
C PRO A 397 -9.47 -13.23 -31.03
N ARG A 398 -8.22 -13.27 -31.54
CA ARG A 398 -7.05 -13.75 -30.77
C ARG A 398 -6.65 -12.78 -29.66
N LEU A 399 -7.13 -11.55 -29.69
CA LEU A 399 -6.86 -10.53 -28.67
C LEU A 399 -7.13 -11.07 -27.26
N ILE A 400 -8.28 -11.73 -27.06
CA ILE A 400 -8.67 -12.23 -25.74
C ILE A 400 -7.89 -13.47 -25.30
N LEU A 401 -7.10 -14.07 -26.19
CA LEU A 401 -6.22 -15.20 -25.89
C LEU A 401 -4.74 -14.79 -25.76
N ILE A 402 -4.38 -13.55 -26.10
CA ILE A 402 -2.97 -13.16 -26.27
C ILE A 402 -2.13 -13.35 -24.99
N THR A 403 -2.73 -13.15 -23.82
CA THR A 403 -2.04 -13.38 -22.53
C THR A 403 -1.78 -14.86 -22.31
N PHE A 404 -2.78 -15.70 -22.54
CA PHE A 404 -2.63 -17.17 -22.48
C PHE A 404 -1.59 -17.69 -23.49
N LEU A 405 -1.56 -17.12 -24.69
CA LEU A 405 -0.62 -17.52 -25.73
C LEU A 405 0.83 -17.19 -25.37
N ASN A 406 1.06 -16.10 -24.63
CA ASN A 406 2.38 -15.57 -24.34
C ASN A 406 2.96 -15.90 -22.96
N THR A 407 2.16 -16.42 -22.02
CA THR A 407 2.61 -16.65 -20.64
C THR A 407 3.01 -18.12 -20.43
N PRO A 408 4.19 -18.41 -19.85
CA PRO A 408 4.56 -19.77 -19.47
C PRO A 408 3.64 -20.25 -18.34
N ILE A 409 3.01 -21.39 -18.56
CA ILE A 409 1.93 -21.90 -17.69
C ILE A 409 2.53 -22.42 -16.38
N ALA A 410 2.43 -21.61 -15.34
CA ALA A 410 2.50 -22.07 -13.96
C ALA A 410 1.07 -22.16 -13.43
N ALA A 411 0.71 -23.35 -12.93
CA ALA A 411 -0.63 -23.66 -12.45
C ALA A 411 -1.05 -22.73 -11.30
N ASN A 412 -2.31 -22.27 -11.37
CA ASN A 412 -3.08 -21.54 -10.36
C ASN A 412 -2.62 -20.11 -10.08
N LEU A 413 -3.33 -19.13 -10.66
CA LEU A 413 -3.29 -17.76 -10.13
C LEU A 413 -3.89 -17.75 -8.70
N PRO A 414 -3.33 -16.97 -7.77
CA PRO A 414 -3.87 -16.87 -6.42
C PRO A 414 -5.29 -16.29 -6.43
N ILE A 415 -6.11 -16.67 -5.43
CA ILE A 415 -7.45 -16.11 -5.22
C ILE A 415 -7.34 -14.58 -5.05
N GLY A 416 -8.19 -13.83 -5.75
CA GLY A 416 -8.22 -12.35 -5.69
C GLY A 416 -7.41 -11.62 -6.78
N PHE A 417 -6.91 -12.34 -7.78
CA PHE A 417 -6.24 -11.77 -8.96
C PHE A 417 -7.17 -11.83 -10.19
N LEU A 418 -6.82 -11.10 -11.26
CA LEU A 418 -7.55 -11.14 -12.52
C LEU A 418 -7.49 -12.54 -13.16
N GLU A 419 -8.54 -12.89 -13.90
CA GLU A 419 -8.54 -14.09 -14.73
C GLU A 419 -7.49 -13.97 -15.86
N LEU A 420 -6.92 -15.09 -16.29
CA LEU A 420 -5.86 -15.11 -17.32
C LEU A 420 -6.33 -14.52 -18.66
N THR A 421 -7.62 -14.64 -18.95
CA THR A 421 -8.28 -14.15 -20.17
C THR A 421 -9.60 -13.47 -19.80
N PRO A 422 -10.07 -12.47 -20.57
CA PRO A 422 -11.35 -11.82 -20.31
C PRO A 422 -12.57 -12.70 -20.67
N LEU A 423 -12.34 -13.92 -21.17
CA LEU A 423 -13.36 -14.79 -21.73
C LEU A 423 -14.54 -15.03 -20.78
N THR A 424 -14.26 -15.37 -19.52
CA THR A 424 -15.31 -15.64 -18.53
C THR A 424 -16.10 -14.37 -18.19
N GLY A 425 -15.43 -13.23 -18.01
CA GLY A 425 -16.09 -11.92 -17.84
C GLY A 425 -16.99 -11.52 -19.02
N LEU A 426 -16.54 -11.75 -20.25
CA LEU A 426 -17.31 -11.47 -21.46
C LEU A 426 -18.50 -12.43 -21.64
N ILE A 427 -18.37 -13.70 -21.24
CA ILE A 427 -19.51 -14.63 -21.17
C ILE A 427 -20.54 -14.12 -20.17
N ARG A 428 -20.12 -13.68 -18.97
CA ARG A 428 -21.02 -13.08 -17.97
C ARG A 428 -21.77 -11.89 -18.55
N TRP A 429 -21.10 -11.03 -19.32
CA TRP A 429 -21.75 -9.91 -20.03
C TRP A 429 -22.84 -10.39 -20.99
N CYS A 430 -22.53 -11.31 -21.90
CA CYS A 430 -23.48 -11.82 -22.89
C CYS A 430 -24.69 -12.48 -22.23
N VAL A 431 -24.47 -13.21 -21.14
CA VAL A 431 -25.52 -13.94 -20.41
C VAL A 431 -26.38 -13.01 -19.56
N LYS A 432 -25.80 -12.03 -18.85
CA LYS A 432 -26.56 -11.13 -17.95
C LYS A 432 -27.21 -9.94 -18.65
N ALA A 433 -26.70 -9.52 -19.82
CA ALA A 433 -27.17 -8.33 -20.51
C ALA A 433 -28.69 -8.29 -20.79
N PRO A 434 -29.34 -9.37 -21.29
CA PRO A 434 -30.79 -9.36 -21.52
C PRO A 434 -31.59 -9.00 -20.26
N LEU A 435 -31.21 -9.56 -19.10
CA LEU A 435 -31.86 -9.32 -17.81
C LEU A 435 -31.56 -7.91 -17.29
N ALA A 436 -30.30 -7.47 -17.36
CA ALA A 436 -29.88 -6.15 -16.87
C ALA A 436 -30.56 -4.99 -17.61
N TYR A 437 -30.68 -5.07 -18.94
CA TYR A 437 -31.38 -4.04 -19.72
C TYR A 437 -32.90 -4.08 -19.54
N LYS A 438 -33.48 -5.27 -19.30
CA LYS A 438 -34.89 -5.37 -18.92
C LYS A 438 -35.17 -4.76 -17.54
N ARG A 439 -34.24 -4.90 -16.59
CA ARG A 439 -34.31 -4.25 -15.28
C ARG A 439 -34.29 -2.73 -15.40
N LYS A 440 -33.35 -2.18 -16.17
CA LYS A 440 -33.21 -0.73 -16.42
C LYS A 440 -34.48 -0.08 -17.00
N LYS A 441 -35.29 -0.85 -17.75
CA LYS A 441 -36.57 -0.38 -18.33
C LYS A 441 -37.71 -0.21 -17.32
N LYS A 442 -37.61 -0.76 -16.11
CA LYS A 442 -38.66 -0.63 -15.10
C LYS A 442 -38.67 0.82 -14.59
N PRO A 443 -39.78 1.59 -14.74
CA PRO A 443 -39.80 2.98 -14.29
C PRO A 443 -39.58 3.01 -12.77
N SER A 444 -38.60 3.79 -12.33
CA SER A 444 -38.43 4.10 -10.91
C SER A 444 -39.70 4.79 -10.42
N LEU A 445 -40.35 4.20 -9.41
CA LEU A 445 -41.48 4.81 -8.70
C LEU A 445 -40.95 6.04 -7.93
N SER A 446 -40.77 7.16 -8.63
CA SER A 446 -40.59 8.48 -8.04
C SER A 446 -41.88 9.27 -8.26
N ASN A 447 -42.48 9.72 -7.15
CA ASN A 447 -43.65 10.58 -7.16
C ASN A 447 -43.30 11.91 -7.85
N GLY A 448 -43.90 12.18 -9.01
CA GLY A 448 -43.97 13.52 -9.58
C GLY A 448 -43.74 13.61 -11.09
N HIS A 449 -44.81 13.86 -11.84
CA HIS A 449 -44.89 14.44 -13.19
C HIS A 449 -43.89 13.97 -14.28
N VAL A 450 -44.34 13.06 -15.14
CA VAL A 450 -43.65 12.69 -16.39
C VAL A 450 -44.03 13.66 -17.52
N THR A 451 -43.05 14.38 -18.06
CA THR A 451 -43.13 15.00 -19.39
C THR A 451 -42.78 13.98 -20.47
N SER A 452 -43.66 13.77 -21.45
CA SER A 452 -43.65 12.67 -22.42
C SER A 452 -42.59 12.76 -23.55
N LYS A 453 -41.42 13.37 -23.31
CA LYS A 453 -40.38 13.57 -24.35
C LYS A 453 -39.20 12.59 -24.28
N ALA A 454 -39.03 11.84 -23.18
CA ALA A 454 -37.90 10.93 -22.98
C ALA A 454 -38.10 9.50 -23.53
N ALA A 455 -39.32 9.11 -23.93
CA ALA A 455 -39.63 7.73 -24.31
C ALA A 455 -39.30 7.37 -25.78
N GLN A 456 -38.99 8.36 -26.63
CA GLN A 456 -38.68 8.11 -28.05
C GLN A 456 -37.17 7.85 -28.31
N ASP A 457 -36.26 8.42 -27.51
CA ASP A 457 -34.80 8.22 -27.70
C ASP A 457 -34.27 6.92 -27.04
N SER A 458 -34.94 6.38 -26.02
CA SER A 458 -34.51 5.15 -25.34
C SER A 458 -34.67 3.88 -26.18
N GLY A 459 -35.60 3.87 -27.15
CA GLY A 459 -35.87 2.69 -27.99
C GLY A 459 -34.80 2.39 -29.04
N GLY A 460 -34.07 3.41 -29.52
CA GLY A 460 -32.96 3.25 -30.47
C GLY A 460 -31.69 2.72 -29.80
N MET A 461 -31.30 3.37 -28.70
CA MET A 461 -30.11 3.01 -27.90
C MET A 461 -30.15 1.56 -27.39
N ASP A 462 -31.33 1.08 -27.00
CA ASP A 462 -31.52 -0.30 -26.55
C ASP A 462 -31.41 -1.33 -27.68
N ARG A 463 -31.83 -0.97 -28.90
CA ARG A 463 -31.71 -1.90 -30.04
C ARG A 463 -30.25 -2.10 -30.43
N ASP A 464 -29.47 -1.03 -30.33
CA ASP A 464 -28.04 -1.04 -30.66
C ASP A 464 -27.25 -1.83 -29.60
N SER A 465 -27.57 -1.70 -28.31
CA SER A 465 -26.93 -2.50 -27.25
C SER A 465 -27.21 -4.00 -27.39
N HIS A 466 -28.45 -4.40 -27.70
CA HIS A 466 -28.81 -5.80 -27.94
C HIS A 466 -28.04 -6.39 -29.13
N LEU A 467 -27.86 -5.62 -30.21
CA LEU A 467 -27.08 -6.02 -31.38
C LEU A 467 -25.59 -6.23 -31.03
N LEU A 468 -25.02 -5.32 -30.24
CA LEU A 468 -23.63 -5.41 -29.78
C LEU A 468 -23.39 -6.67 -28.94
N TYR A 469 -24.26 -7.00 -27.98
CA TYR A 469 -24.11 -8.24 -27.19
C TYR A 469 -24.31 -9.51 -28.02
N SER A 470 -25.19 -9.48 -29.04
CA SER A 470 -25.33 -10.62 -29.96
C SER A 470 -24.07 -10.81 -30.81
N LYS A 471 -23.49 -9.71 -31.32
CA LYS A 471 -22.22 -9.73 -32.04
C LYS A 471 -21.08 -10.23 -31.14
N LEU A 472 -21.02 -9.75 -29.90
CA LEU A 472 -20.05 -10.19 -28.90
C LEU A 472 -20.16 -11.69 -28.62
N HIS A 473 -21.39 -12.19 -28.41
CA HIS A 473 -21.64 -13.61 -28.15
C HIS A 473 -21.13 -14.49 -29.30
N LEU A 474 -21.42 -14.13 -30.55
CA LEU A 474 -20.91 -14.85 -31.72
C LEU A 474 -19.36 -14.85 -31.78
N SER A 475 -18.73 -13.70 -31.51
CA SER A 475 -17.26 -13.62 -31.46
C SER A 475 -16.68 -14.49 -30.34
N ILE A 476 -17.31 -14.55 -29.17
CA ILE A 476 -16.88 -15.45 -28.07
C ILE A 476 -16.96 -16.92 -28.49
N LEU A 477 -18.06 -17.34 -29.12
CA LEU A 477 -18.21 -18.72 -29.62
C LEU A 477 -17.12 -19.05 -30.65
N GLN A 478 -16.81 -18.12 -31.55
CA GLN A 478 -15.71 -18.27 -32.51
C GLN A 478 -14.36 -18.43 -31.80
N VAL A 479 -14.08 -17.65 -30.76
CA VAL A 479 -12.85 -17.78 -29.97
C VAL A 479 -12.77 -19.14 -29.27
N LEU A 480 -13.87 -19.60 -28.67
CA LEU A 480 -13.92 -20.93 -28.04
C LEU A 480 -13.59 -22.03 -29.06
N MET A 481 -14.12 -21.96 -30.28
CA MET A 481 -13.78 -22.91 -31.34
C MET A 481 -12.31 -22.84 -31.75
N MET A 482 -11.72 -21.64 -31.84
CA MET A 482 -10.29 -21.45 -32.15
C MET A 482 -9.37 -21.97 -31.03
N LEU A 483 -9.84 -21.93 -29.78
CA LEU A 483 -9.06 -22.31 -28.61
C LEU A 483 -8.68 -23.79 -28.62
N GLN A 484 -9.54 -24.66 -29.18
CA GLN A 484 -9.27 -26.09 -29.34
C GLN A 484 -7.93 -26.36 -30.05
N VAL A 485 -7.67 -25.62 -31.13
CA VAL A 485 -6.44 -25.75 -31.92
C VAL A 485 -5.22 -25.39 -31.06
N HIS A 486 -5.26 -24.23 -30.39
CA HIS A 486 -4.16 -23.74 -29.56
C HIS A 486 -3.90 -24.62 -28.33
N LEU A 487 -4.96 -25.15 -27.69
CA LEU A 487 -4.83 -26.10 -26.58
C LEU A 487 -4.18 -27.42 -27.03
N THR A 488 -4.50 -27.87 -28.25
CA THR A 488 -3.92 -29.07 -28.83
C THR A 488 -2.44 -28.86 -29.16
N GLU A 489 -2.10 -27.75 -29.82
CA GLU A 489 -0.71 -27.39 -30.16
C GLU A 489 0.20 -27.27 -28.92
N LYS A 490 -0.33 -26.73 -27.81
CA LYS A 490 0.42 -26.60 -26.55
C LYS A 490 0.39 -27.85 -25.66
N ASN A 491 -0.23 -28.97 -26.08
CA ASN A 491 -0.44 -30.18 -25.27
C ASN A 491 -1.20 -29.95 -23.95
N LEU A 492 -2.17 -29.02 -23.97
CA LEU A 492 -2.98 -28.63 -22.82
C LEU A 492 -4.45 -29.06 -22.94
N TYR A 493 -4.83 -29.63 -24.08
CA TYR A 493 -6.18 -30.12 -24.31
C TYR A 493 -6.58 -31.13 -23.22
N GLY A 494 -7.67 -30.87 -22.51
CA GLY A 494 -8.12 -31.70 -21.38
C GLY A 494 -7.33 -31.51 -20.07
N ARG A 495 -6.31 -30.64 -20.03
CA ARG A 495 -5.44 -30.41 -18.86
C ARG A 495 -5.58 -29.01 -18.25
N LEU A 496 -5.97 -28.01 -19.05
CA LEU A 496 -6.19 -26.65 -18.59
C LEU A 496 -7.56 -26.15 -19.07
N GLY A 497 -8.46 -25.87 -18.13
CA GLY A 497 -9.69 -25.14 -18.41
C GLY A 497 -9.43 -23.63 -18.28
N LEU A 498 -9.72 -22.87 -19.33
CA LEU A 498 -9.72 -21.39 -19.25
C LEU A 498 -11.01 -20.86 -18.62
N ILE A 499 -12.09 -21.63 -18.71
CA ILE A 499 -13.33 -21.39 -17.98
C ILE A 499 -13.37 -22.39 -16.83
N LEU A 500 -13.31 -21.88 -15.60
CA LEU A 500 -13.40 -22.71 -14.40
C LEU A 500 -14.86 -22.97 -14.05
N PHE A 501 -15.19 -24.21 -13.70
CA PHE A 501 -16.55 -24.58 -13.32
C PHE A 501 -17.03 -23.80 -12.09
N ASP A 502 -16.13 -23.55 -11.12
CA ASP A 502 -16.39 -22.75 -9.92
C ASP A 502 -16.81 -21.31 -10.24
N HIS A 503 -16.50 -20.79 -11.43
CA HIS A 503 -16.91 -19.45 -11.86
C HIS A 503 -18.29 -19.43 -12.52
N MET A 504 -18.79 -20.59 -12.96
CA MET A 504 -20.10 -20.74 -13.63
C MET A 504 -21.24 -20.94 -12.63
N VAL A 505 -20.98 -21.58 -11.47
CA VAL A 505 -22.00 -21.77 -10.43
C VAL A 505 -22.55 -20.43 -9.91
N PRO A 506 -21.71 -19.45 -9.52
CA PRO A 506 -22.21 -18.13 -9.09
C PRO A 506 -22.97 -17.39 -10.19
N LEU A 507 -22.59 -17.60 -11.46
CA LEU A 507 -23.30 -16.98 -12.59
C LEU A 507 -24.73 -17.51 -12.70
N VAL A 508 -24.96 -18.81 -12.49
CA VAL A 508 -26.31 -19.39 -12.48
C VAL A 508 -27.13 -18.86 -11.31
N GLU A 509 -26.53 -18.75 -10.12
CA GLU A 509 -27.18 -18.16 -8.95
C GLU A 509 -27.56 -16.69 -9.20
N GLU A 510 -26.68 -15.91 -9.83
CA GLU A 510 -26.97 -14.53 -10.21
C GLU A 510 -28.07 -14.39 -11.26
N ILE A 511 -28.11 -15.29 -12.26
CA ILE A 511 -29.21 -15.32 -13.24
C ILE A 511 -30.53 -15.57 -12.53
N ASN A 512 -30.58 -16.54 -11.62
CA ASN A 512 -31.78 -16.83 -10.84
C ASN A 512 -32.20 -15.61 -10.01
N ARG A 513 -31.26 -14.97 -9.31
CA ARG A 513 -31.54 -13.74 -8.54
C ARG A 513 -32.08 -12.62 -9.42
N LEU A 514 -31.46 -12.35 -10.58
CA LEU A 514 -31.92 -11.32 -11.52
C LEU A 514 -33.27 -11.68 -12.14
N ALA A 515 -33.52 -12.96 -12.41
CA ALA A 515 -34.79 -13.47 -12.90
C ALA A 515 -35.90 -13.37 -11.85
N ASP A 516 -35.60 -13.51 -10.56
CA ASP A 516 -36.56 -13.33 -9.45
C ASP A 516 -36.89 -11.85 -9.21
N GLU A 517 -35.91 -10.94 -9.39
CA GLU A 517 -36.12 -9.48 -9.31
C GLU A 517 -37.03 -8.95 -10.43
N LEU A 518 -36.97 -9.61 -11.58
CA LEU A 518 -37.85 -9.37 -12.72
C LEU A 518 -39.12 -10.21 -12.54
N ASN A 519 -40.31 -9.67 -12.78
CA ASN A 519 -41.50 -10.53 -12.75
C ASN A 519 -41.35 -11.58 -13.88
N PRO A 520 -41.28 -12.90 -13.60
CA PRO A 520 -40.95 -13.91 -14.60
C PRO A 520 -41.89 -13.90 -15.81
N LEU A 521 -43.16 -13.52 -15.59
CA LEU A 521 -44.18 -13.40 -16.63
C LEU A 521 -43.89 -12.26 -17.64
N ASN A 522 -43.14 -11.23 -17.22
CA ASN A 522 -42.81 -10.06 -18.04
C ASN A 522 -41.39 -10.11 -18.63
N ALA A 523 -40.55 -11.06 -18.20
CA ALA A 523 -39.14 -11.18 -18.62
C ALA A 523 -38.81 -12.56 -19.21
N SER A 524 -39.82 -13.37 -19.55
CA SER A 524 -39.63 -14.75 -20.05
C SER A 524 -38.70 -14.83 -21.28
N GLN A 525 -38.81 -13.89 -22.22
CA GLN A 525 -37.97 -13.87 -23.42
C GLN A 525 -36.50 -13.56 -23.08
N GLU A 526 -36.26 -12.63 -22.15
CA GLU A 526 -34.92 -12.26 -21.73
C GLU A 526 -34.27 -13.36 -20.89
N ILE A 527 -35.04 -14.04 -20.03
CA ILE A 527 -34.59 -15.22 -19.28
C ILE A 527 -34.21 -16.36 -20.23
N GLU A 528 -35.07 -16.67 -21.20
CA GLU A 528 -34.80 -17.70 -22.22
C GLU A 528 -33.52 -17.38 -23.01
N LEU A 529 -33.38 -16.14 -23.51
CA LEU A 529 -32.18 -15.71 -24.23
C LEU A 529 -30.91 -15.78 -23.37
N SER A 530 -30.98 -15.43 -22.09
CA SER A 530 -29.87 -15.53 -21.16
C SER A 530 -29.43 -16.98 -20.94
N LEU A 531 -30.39 -17.89 -20.74
CA LEU A 531 -30.13 -19.32 -20.57
C LEU A 531 -29.60 -19.96 -21.85
N ASP A 532 -30.13 -19.60 -23.02
CA ASP A 532 -29.64 -20.07 -24.32
C ASP A 532 -28.19 -19.65 -24.57
N ARG A 533 -27.85 -18.38 -24.28
CA ARG A 533 -26.46 -17.91 -24.40
C ARG A 533 -25.52 -18.66 -23.47
N LEU A 534 -25.94 -18.91 -22.24
CA LEU A 534 -25.15 -19.69 -21.29
C LEU A 534 -24.96 -21.13 -21.79
N ALA A 535 -26.03 -21.80 -22.20
CA ALA A 535 -26.00 -23.16 -22.71
C ALA A 535 -25.09 -23.30 -23.94
N GLN A 536 -25.21 -22.38 -24.90
CA GLN A 536 -24.34 -22.35 -26.08
C GLN A 536 -22.86 -22.15 -25.72
N ALA A 537 -22.56 -21.19 -24.84
CA ALA A 537 -21.18 -20.92 -24.41
C ALA A 537 -20.58 -22.14 -23.69
N LEU A 538 -21.33 -22.78 -22.79
CA LEU A 538 -20.89 -23.98 -22.08
C LEU A 538 -20.70 -25.17 -23.03
N GLN A 539 -21.63 -25.38 -23.95
CA GLN A 539 -21.55 -26.48 -24.92
C GLN A 539 -20.30 -26.36 -25.80
N VAL A 540 -20.05 -25.16 -26.36
CA VAL A 540 -18.87 -24.92 -27.19
C VAL A 540 -17.59 -24.96 -26.35
N ALA A 541 -17.60 -24.46 -25.12
CA ALA A 541 -16.46 -24.54 -24.21
C ALA A 541 -16.10 -25.98 -23.84
N MET A 542 -17.09 -26.85 -23.60
CA MET A 542 -16.87 -28.28 -23.37
C MET A 542 -16.33 -28.97 -24.61
N ALA A 543 -16.92 -28.70 -25.79
CA ALA A 543 -16.49 -29.30 -27.05
C ALA A 543 -15.07 -28.91 -27.46
N SER A 544 -14.63 -27.69 -27.12
CA SER A 544 -13.30 -27.16 -27.41
C SER A 544 -12.24 -27.49 -26.34
N GLY A 545 -12.63 -28.14 -25.24
CA GLY A 545 -11.75 -28.41 -24.11
C GLY A 545 -11.40 -27.18 -23.25
N ALA A 546 -12.10 -26.07 -23.44
CA ALA A 546 -11.93 -24.82 -22.69
C ALA A 546 -12.52 -24.88 -21.28
N LEU A 547 -13.51 -25.74 -21.06
CA LEU A 547 -14.14 -26.03 -19.77
C LEU A 547 -13.87 -27.50 -19.41
N LEU A 548 -13.20 -27.72 -18.28
CA LEU A 548 -12.98 -29.06 -17.75
C LEU A 548 -14.07 -29.39 -16.73
N CYS A 549 -14.98 -30.27 -17.10
CA CYS A 549 -15.90 -30.88 -16.14
C CYS A 549 -15.14 -31.98 -15.40
N THR A 550 -14.62 -31.70 -14.22
CA THR A 550 -14.14 -32.77 -13.34
C THR A 550 -15.35 -33.63 -12.97
N ARG A 551 -15.30 -34.94 -13.26
CA ARG A 551 -16.19 -35.88 -12.58
C ARG A 551 -15.84 -35.79 -11.11
N GLY A 552 -16.74 -35.22 -10.30
CA GLY A 552 -16.54 -35.01 -8.87
C GLY A 552 -16.03 -36.28 -8.18
N GLY A 553 -15.06 -36.10 -7.29
CA GLY A 553 -14.75 -37.04 -6.22
C GLY A 553 -15.71 -36.87 -5.06
#